data_AF-A0A2T0VT82-F1
#
_entry.id   AF-A0A2T0VT82-F1
#
_cell.length_a   1.000
_cell.length_b   1.000
_cell.length_c   1.000
_cell.angle_alpha   90.00
_cell.angle_beta   90.00
_cell.angle_gamma   90.00
#
_symmetry.space_group_name_H-M   'P 1'
#
loop_
_entity.id
_entity.type
_entity.pdbx_description
1 polymer ?
#
loop_
_entity_poly.entity_id
_entity_poly.type
_entity_poly.pdbx_seq_one_letter_code
_entity_poly.pdbx_strand_id
1 'polypeptide(L)'
;MIVEIALSKILEEVTGNLISSKIEKNKENKVFKDLNLTIENFNEEFSESELDSQTFAKFLNNNRKVSNYFRDYLIQGDSLQDEEMILNEIIDEAILEINKKRVEKAISQFNNREILKDYFYRLKHHIKSQRNNNLELKDRMLVMKIRENIDQDMTKKLCELRDELYEMINKENQQKSLDKDFVKIGVRTYLSGTEKMLEKCNEFLDLSDYFTNDGKSIKEESFWNNEIKEKIEDFANNSIESAVETVVMIEAAQTIAFTLGYYANSKSNKMLYPMQSGIPWVYSTENRIGENELTIDVEEREGEELLVLIDLMDLGLEDSIEDSYPLNNLDVVKIKPTIPDRRYVLSGDHCMKLVHEVDNFLQRLPVRLKKKNWKFAFTSPNSFIFLLGRHAQQYGKIQLLHFEKNEFKYTDSISLG
;
A
#
# COMPACT_ATOMS: atom_id res chain seq x y z
N MET A 1 -0.82 -27.64 37.82
CA MET A 1 0.38 -27.07 37.16
C MET A 1 0.48 -27.35 35.65
N ILE A 2 -0.21 -28.36 35.10
CA ILE A 2 -0.08 -28.76 33.68
C ILE A 2 -0.90 -27.90 32.73
N VAL A 3 -2.13 -27.56 33.13
CA VAL A 3 -3.14 -26.88 32.30
C VAL A 3 -3.05 -25.35 32.37
N GLU A 4 -2.44 -24.83 33.43
CA GLU A 4 -2.30 -23.41 33.74
C GLU A 4 -1.46 -22.66 32.69
N ILE A 5 -0.37 -23.28 32.21
CA ILE A 5 0.55 -22.68 31.23
C ILE A 5 0.01 -22.77 29.79
N ALA A 6 -0.80 -23.79 29.47
CA ALA A 6 -1.32 -24.03 28.12
C ALA A 6 -2.38 -23.00 27.77
N LEU A 7 -3.35 -22.86 28.67
CA LEU A 7 -4.48 -21.95 28.50
C LEU A 7 -4.05 -20.50 28.68
N SER A 8 -3.09 -20.18 29.56
CA SER A 8 -2.60 -18.80 29.67
C SER A 8 -1.95 -18.32 28.38
N LYS A 9 -1.16 -19.18 27.70
CA LYS A 9 -0.56 -18.85 26.40
C LYS A 9 -1.58 -18.74 25.28
N ILE A 10 -2.52 -19.68 25.18
CA ILE A 10 -3.58 -19.64 24.17
C ILE A 10 -4.45 -18.39 24.37
N LEU A 11 -4.72 -18.01 25.63
CA LEU A 11 -5.48 -16.81 25.96
C LEU A 11 -4.68 -15.53 25.75
N GLU A 12 -3.39 -15.45 26.12
CA GLU A 12 -2.52 -14.30 25.82
C GLU A 12 -2.38 -14.06 24.31
N GLU A 13 -2.30 -15.13 23.50
CA GLU A 13 -2.18 -15.05 22.05
C GLU A 13 -3.49 -14.58 21.39
N VAL A 14 -4.64 -14.89 22.03
CA VAL A 14 -5.97 -14.44 21.60
C VAL A 14 -6.30 -13.03 22.10
N THR A 15 -5.96 -12.66 23.34
CA THR A 15 -6.31 -11.36 23.95
C THR A 15 -5.27 -10.27 23.74
N GLY A 16 -3.99 -10.62 23.54
CA GLY A 16 -2.88 -9.67 23.35
C GLY A 16 -3.02 -8.79 22.10
N ASN A 17 -3.84 -9.21 21.14
CA ASN A 17 -4.14 -8.44 19.92
C ASN A 17 -5.43 -7.61 20.02
N LEU A 18 -6.14 -7.63 21.16
CA LEU A 18 -7.53 -7.17 21.18
C LEU A 18 -7.80 -5.73 21.68
N ILE A 19 -7.14 -5.15 22.71
CA ILE A 19 -7.56 -3.81 23.22
C ILE A 19 -6.45 -3.00 23.92
N SER A 20 -6.42 -1.67 23.70
CA SER A 20 -5.34 -0.73 24.09
C SER A 20 -5.57 0.13 25.35
N SER A 21 -6.58 -0.14 26.19
CA SER A 21 -6.95 0.75 27.31
C SER A 21 -6.64 0.21 28.72
N LYS A 22 -6.20 1.11 29.62
CA LYS A 22 -5.72 0.80 30.99
C LYS A 22 -6.81 0.31 31.96
N ILE A 23 -8.09 0.59 31.68
CA ILE A 23 -9.25 0.23 32.54
C ILE A 23 -9.63 -1.25 32.36
N GLU A 24 -9.35 -1.82 31.20
CA GLU A 24 -9.70 -3.21 30.86
C GLU A 24 -8.72 -4.23 31.43
N LYS A 25 -7.46 -3.85 31.66
CA LYS A 25 -6.42 -4.70 32.30
C LYS A 25 -6.82 -5.21 33.68
N ASN A 26 -7.59 -4.45 34.46
CA ASN A 26 -8.02 -4.88 35.80
C ASN A 26 -9.17 -5.90 35.76
N LYS A 27 -10.07 -5.79 34.78
CA LYS A 27 -11.12 -6.80 34.53
C LYS A 27 -10.52 -8.07 33.95
N GLU A 28 -9.55 -7.93 33.04
CA GLU A 28 -8.76 -9.01 32.45
C GLU A 28 -8.02 -9.81 33.53
N ASN A 29 -7.30 -9.15 34.45
CA ASN A 29 -6.63 -9.81 35.56
C ASN A 29 -7.59 -10.58 36.49
N LYS A 30 -8.85 -10.13 36.63
CA LYS A 30 -9.88 -10.82 37.42
C LYS A 30 -10.37 -12.08 36.70
N VAL A 31 -10.63 -11.99 35.40
CA VAL A 31 -10.99 -13.15 34.54
C VAL A 31 -9.84 -14.17 34.52
N PHE A 32 -8.59 -13.72 34.39
CA PHE A 32 -7.40 -14.58 34.49
C PHE A 32 -7.31 -15.29 35.84
N LYS A 33 -7.60 -14.59 36.94
CA LYS A 33 -7.58 -15.18 38.29
C LYS A 33 -8.69 -16.22 38.49
N ASP A 34 -9.90 -15.94 38.02
CA ASP A 34 -11.05 -16.85 38.14
C ASP A 34 -10.89 -18.08 37.23
N LEU A 35 -10.27 -17.91 36.06
CA LEU A 35 -9.87 -19.00 35.16
C LEU A 35 -8.77 -19.87 35.77
N ASN A 36 -7.73 -19.27 36.35
CA ASN A 36 -6.65 -20.01 37.01
C ASN A 36 -7.18 -20.84 38.19
N LEU A 37 -8.06 -20.29 39.05
CA LEU A 37 -8.72 -21.02 40.13
C LEU A 37 -9.57 -22.20 39.64
N THR A 38 -10.25 -22.04 38.51
CA THR A 38 -11.07 -23.11 37.91
C THR A 38 -10.20 -24.21 37.29
N ILE A 39 -9.08 -23.84 36.68
CA ILE A 39 -8.08 -24.74 36.11
C ILE A 39 -7.32 -25.51 37.20
N GLU A 40 -7.03 -24.87 38.33
CA GLU A 40 -6.47 -25.54 39.51
C GLU A 40 -7.39 -26.65 40.02
N ASN A 41 -8.70 -26.37 40.18
CA ASN A 41 -9.69 -27.38 40.57
C ASN A 41 -9.84 -28.54 39.56
N PHE A 42 -9.75 -28.27 38.25
CA PHE A 42 -9.78 -29.31 37.21
C PHE A 42 -8.55 -30.24 37.25
N ASN A 43 -7.39 -29.72 37.66
CA ASN A 43 -6.17 -30.52 37.80
C ASN A 43 -6.17 -31.43 39.04
N GLU A 44 -6.96 -31.13 40.07
CA GLU A 44 -7.09 -31.98 41.27
C GLU A 44 -7.90 -33.26 41.00
N GLU A 45 -8.86 -33.24 40.08
CA GLU A 45 -9.64 -34.42 39.68
C GLU A 45 -8.88 -35.35 38.71
N PHE A 46 -7.84 -34.87 38.02
CA PHE A 46 -7.07 -35.62 37.02
C PHE A 46 -5.64 -35.95 37.49
N SER A 47 -5.54 -36.57 38.68
CA SER A 47 -4.31 -37.20 39.18
C SER A 47 -4.17 -38.62 38.64
N GLU A 48 -3.95 -38.78 37.34
CA GLU A 48 -3.71 -40.11 36.76
C GLU A 48 -2.25 -40.32 36.42
N SER A 49 -1.64 -41.27 37.13
CA SER A 49 -0.33 -41.86 36.86
C SER A 49 -0.19 -42.46 35.45
N GLU A 50 -1.29 -42.55 34.69
CA GLU A 50 -1.35 -43.14 33.36
C GLU A 50 -0.96 -42.19 32.23
N LEU A 51 -1.04 -40.87 32.34
CA LEU A 51 -0.83 -39.99 31.17
C LEU A 51 0.61 -39.48 30.97
N ASP A 52 1.59 -39.90 31.81
CA ASP A 52 2.90 -39.22 31.96
C ASP A 52 2.67 -37.70 31.95
N SER A 53 2.07 -37.21 33.04
CA SER A 53 1.40 -35.91 33.11
C SER A 53 2.30 -34.75 32.64
N GLN A 54 3.62 -34.85 32.79
CA GLN A 54 4.57 -33.86 32.30
C GLN A 54 4.71 -33.82 30.76
N THR A 55 4.60 -34.96 30.09
CA THR A 55 4.64 -35.03 28.62
C THR A 55 3.35 -34.56 28.01
N PHE A 56 2.23 -35.01 28.55
CA PHE A 56 0.93 -34.56 28.08
C PHE A 56 0.79 -33.03 28.28
N ALA A 57 1.32 -32.47 29.36
CA ALA A 57 1.41 -31.03 29.55
C ALA A 57 2.21 -30.31 28.46
N LYS A 58 3.40 -30.82 28.12
CA LYS A 58 4.24 -30.23 27.07
C LYS A 58 3.56 -30.31 25.70
N PHE A 59 2.85 -31.40 25.44
CA PHE A 59 2.04 -31.55 24.23
C PHE A 59 0.95 -30.46 24.16
N LEU A 60 0.15 -30.30 25.22
CA LEU A 60 -0.89 -29.27 25.28
C LEU A 60 -0.33 -27.84 25.11
N ASN A 61 0.84 -27.56 25.66
CA ASN A 61 1.46 -26.23 25.63
C ASN A 61 2.08 -25.86 24.27
N ASN A 62 2.62 -26.85 23.55
CA ASN A 62 3.48 -26.60 22.40
C ASN A 62 2.84 -27.05 21.07
N ASN A 63 1.76 -27.83 21.12
CA ASN A 63 1.07 -28.28 19.91
C ASN A 63 0.18 -27.15 19.36
N ARG A 64 0.53 -26.66 18.17
CA ARG A 64 -0.19 -25.59 17.48
C ARG A 64 -1.63 -25.98 17.12
N LYS A 65 -1.91 -27.25 16.84
CA LYS A 65 -3.28 -27.72 16.57
C LYS A 65 -4.17 -27.64 17.80
N VAL A 66 -3.63 -27.94 18.99
CA VAL A 66 -4.35 -27.76 20.27
C VAL A 66 -4.70 -26.28 20.49
N SER A 67 -3.72 -25.38 20.28
CA SER A 67 -3.94 -23.93 20.38
C SER A 67 -5.01 -23.44 19.40
N ASN A 68 -4.86 -23.78 18.11
CA ASN A 68 -5.80 -23.40 17.07
C ASN A 68 -7.21 -23.96 17.33
N TYR A 69 -7.33 -25.23 17.72
CA TYR A 69 -8.62 -25.85 18.02
C TYR A 69 -9.37 -25.11 19.14
N PHE A 70 -8.70 -24.81 20.25
CA PHE A 70 -9.36 -24.10 21.35
C PHE A 70 -9.59 -22.62 21.04
N ARG A 71 -8.74 -21.99 20.23
CA ARG A 71 -8.98 -20.64 19.69
C ARG A 71 -10.23 -20.61 18.81
N ASP A 72 -10.32 -21.52 17.85
CA ASP A 72 -11.43 -21.59 16.90
C ASP A 72 -12.73 -21.99 17.63
N TYR A 73 -12.66 -22.90 18.60
CA TYR A 73 -13.79 -23.24 19.46
C TYR A 73 -14.23 -22.07 20.36
N LEU A 74 -13.29 -21.25 20.86
CA LEU A 74 -13.63 -20.06 21.63
C LEU A 74 -14.37 -19.02 20.76
N ILE A 75 -13.93 -18.83 19.51
CA ILE A 75 -14.49 -17.87 18.55
C ILE A 75 -15.83 -18.34 17.98
N GLN A 76 -15.90 -19.59 17.54
CA GLN A 76 -17.04 -20.13 16.78
C GLN A 76 -18.02 -20.87 17.70
N GLY A 77 -17.57 -21.47 18.80
CA GLY A 77 -18.40 -22.30 19.68
C GLY A 77 -18.82 -23.61 19.02
N ASP A 78 -20.06 -24.03 19.29
CA ASP A 78 -20.62 -25.25 18.71
C ASP A 78 -20.84 -25.18 17.18
N SER A 79 -20.51 -24.06 16.52
CA SER A 79 -20.59 -23.92 15.07
C SER A 79 -19.28 -24.25 14.34
N LEU A 80 -18.28 -24.77 15.05
CA LEU A 80 -17.00 -25.17 14.45
C LEU A 80 -17.23 -26.37 13.51
N GLN A 81 -16.97 -26.18 12.22
CA GLN A 81 -17.07 -27.26 11.23
C GLN A 81 -15.95 -28.29 11.46
N ASP A 82 -16.25 -29.56 11.20
CA ASP A 82 -15.30 -30.68 11.29
C ASP A 82 -14.64 -30.88 12.67
N GLU A 83 -15.29 -30.41 13.75
CA GLU A 83 -14.77 -30.47 15.12
C GLU A 83 -14.30 -31.89 15.53
N GLU A 84 -15.12 -32.90 15.26
CA GLU A 84 -14.84 -34.27 15.65
C GLU A 84 -13.61 -34.83 14.92
N MET A 85 -13.39 -34.42 13.66
CA MET A 85 -12.21 -34.80 12.88
C MET A 85 -10.95 -34.18 13.49
N ILE A 86 -10.97 -32.88 13.77
CA ILE A 86 -9.83 -32.14 14.34
C ILE A 86 -9.48 -32.67 15.74
N LEU A 87 -10.49 -32.93 16.57
CA LEU A 87 -10.28 -33.48 17.91
C LEU A 87 -9.68 -34.88 17.85
N ASN A 88 -10.11 -35.70 16.91
CA ASN A 88 -9.55 -37.03 16.71
C ASN A 88 -8.07 -36.97 16.30
N GLU A 89 -7.68 -36.06 15.40
CA GLU A 89 -6.28 -35.86 15.05
C GLU A 89 -5.42 -35.44 16.25
N ILE A 90 -5.91 -34.51 17.07
CA ILE A 90 -5.21 -34.04 18.27
C ILE A 90 -4.99 -35.20 19.26
N ILE A 91 -6.00 -36.05 19.43
CA ILE A 91 -5.92 -37.21 20.32
C ILE A 91 -4.92 -38.24 19.79
N ASP A 92 -4.90 -38.48 18.48
CA ASP A 92 -3.94 -39.38 17.85
C ASP A 92 -2.50 -38.88 18.02
N GLU A 93 -2.26 -37.57 17.86
CA GLU A 93 -0.96 -36.95 18.11
C GLU A 93 -0.56 -37.01 19.60
N ALA A 94 -1.51 -36.85 20.52
CA ALA A 94 -1.27 -36.96 21.95
C ALA A 94 -0.83 -38.36 22.35
N ILE A 95 -1.51 -39.40 21.83
CA ILE A 95 -1.17 -40.81 22.07
C ILE A 95 0.24 -41.12 21.57
N LEU A 96 0.59 -40.63 20.37
CA LEU A 96 1.93 -40.80 19.81
C LEU A 96 3.02 -40.23 20.73
N GLU A 97 2.85 -39.00 21.22
CA GLU A 97 3.88 -38.37 22.06
C GLU A 97 3.95 -38.94 23.48
N ILE A 98 2.83 -39.38 24.04
CA ILE A 98 2.83 -40.12 25.31
C ILE A 98 3.58 -41.46 25.13
N ASN A 99 3.31 -42.19 24.05
CA ASN A 99 3.91 -43.49 23.81
C ASN A 99 5.39 -43.43 23.47
N LYS A 100 5.83 -42.39 22.76
CA LYS A 100 7.26 -42.14 22.49
C LYS A 100 8.08 -42.16 23.78
N LYS A 101 7.63 -41.41 24.79
CA LYS A 101 8.34 -41.35 26.09
C LYS A 101 8.14 -42.60 26.96
N ARG A 102 6.98 -43.27 26.87
CA ARG A 102 6.76 -44.56 27.57
C ARG A 102 7.69 -45.65 27.04
N VAL A 103 7.90 -45.72 25.73
CA VAL A 103 8.86 -46.63 25.09
C VAL A 103 10.29 -46.34 25.56
N GLU A 104 10.70 -45.06 25.61
CA GLU A 104 12.00 -44.64 26.15
C GLU A 104 12.22 -45.07 27.61
N LYS A 105 11.14 -45.15 28.39
CA LYS A 105 11.16 -45.56 29.81
C LYS A 105 10.88 -47.05 30.04
N ALA A 106 10.75 -47.85 28.98
CA ALA A 106 10.34 -49.26 29.04
C ALA A 106 9.01 -49.51 29.79
N ILE A 107 8.07 -48.56 29.68
CA ILE A 107 6.70 -48.65 30.23
C ILE A 107 5.75 -49.12 29.12
N SER A 108 4.68 -49.83 29.50
CA SER A 108 3.64 -50.27 28.55
C SER A 108 3.02 -49.09 27.81
N GLN A 109 2.61 -49.32 26.55
CA GLN A 109 1.98 -48.29 25.72
C GLN A 109 0.61 -47.88 26.29
N PHE A 110 0.31 -46.60 26.20
CA PHE A 110 -0.98 -45.98 26.47
C PHE A 110 -1.88 -46.12 25.24
N ASN A 111 -3.02 -46.80 25.40
CA ASN A 111 -3.97 -47.06 24.31
C ASN A 111 -5.40 -46.58 24.64
N ASN A 112 -5.60 -45.92 25.78
CA ASN A 112 -6.93 -45.54 26.25
C ASN A 112 -7.37 -44.19 25.66
N ARG A 113 -7.86 -44.22 24.41
CA ARG A 113 -8.34 -43.04 23.68
C ARG A 113 -9.48 -42.31 24.41
N GLU A 114 -10.32 -43.04 25.14
CA GLU A 114 -11.51 -42.49 25.79
C GLU A 114 -11.17 -41.54 26.94
N ILE A 115 -10.06 -41.79 27.67
CA ILE A 115 -9.57 -40.87 28.71
C ILE A 115 -9.23 -39.50 28.10
N LEU A 116 -8.56 -39.49 26.93
CA LEU A 116 -8.21 -38.24 26.25
C LEU A 116 -9.44 -37.53 25.68
N LYS A 117 -10.40 -38.28 25.12
CA LYS A 117 -11.68 -37.70 24.68
C LYS A 117 -12.42 -37.04 25.83
N ASP A 118 -12.60 -37.76 26.95
CA ASP A 118 -13.28 -37.24 28.14
C ASP A 118 -12.58 -35.97 28.66
N TYR A 119 -11.25 -35.98 28.68
CA TYR A 119 -10.44 -34.82 29.04
C TYR A 119 -10.74 -33.59 28.14
N PHE A 120 -10.66 -33.74 26.82
CA PHE A 120 -10.90 -32.63 25.89
C PHE A 120 -12.37 -32.17 25.92
N TYR A 121 -13.33 -33.07 26.11
CA TYR A 121 -14.75 -32.74 26.25
C TYR A 121 -15.04 -31.96 27.55
N ARG A 122 -14.43 -32.35 28.66
CA ARG A 122 -14.58 -31.61 29.93
C ARG A 122 -13.94 -30.24 29.85
N LEU A 123 -12.75 -30.14 29.24
CA LEU A 123 -12.08 -28.87 28.99
C LEU A 123 -12.93 -27.96 28.08
N LYS A 124 -13.50 -28.52 27.01
CA LYS A 124 -14.46 -27.85 26.12
C LYS A 124 -15.70 -27.35 26.90
N HIS A 125 -16.28 -28.19 27.76
CA HIS A 125 -17.43 -27.84 28.59
C HIS A 125 -17.08 -26.72 29.60
N HIS A 126 -15.87 -26.75 30.17
CA HIS A 126 -15.39 -25.72 31.09
C HIS A 126 -15.19 -24.39 30.36
N ILE A 127 -14.56 -24.39 29.19
CA ILE A 127 -14.41 -23.19 28.33
C ILE A 127 -15.78 -22.64 27.94
N LYS A 128 -16.75 -23.50 27.62
CA LYS A 128 -18.14 -23.12 27.30
C LYS A 128 -18.86 -22.49 28.51
N SER A 129 -18.70 -23.06 29.69
CA SER A 129 -19.26 -22.53 30.94
C SER A 129 -18.67 -21.15 31.26
N GLN A 130 -17.35 -20.99 31.11
CA GLN A 130 -16.66 -19.70 31.31
C GLN A 130 -17.06 -18.64 30.27
N ARG A 131 -17.26 -19.05 29.02
CA ARG A 131 -17.85 -18.21 27.95
C ARG A 131 -19.25 -17.71 28.30
N ASN A 132 -20.06 -18.54 28.97
CA ASN A 132 -21.43 -18.18 29.33
C ASN A 132 -21.51 -17.33 30.61
N ASN A 133 -20.58 -17.51 31.55
CA ASN A 133 -20.58 -16.81 32.85
C ASN A 133 -19.97 -15.39 32.77
N ASN A 134 -19.04 -15.13 31.84
CA ASN A 134 -18.43 -13.82 31.64
C ASN A 134 -19.24 -12.95 30.65
N LEU A 135 -20.51 -12.67 30.99
CA LEU A 135 -21.46 -11.82 30.26
C LEU A 135 -21.01 -10.33 30.22
N GLU A 136 -19.92 -10.08 29.51
CA GLU A 136 -19.59 -8.93 28.66
C GLU A 136 -18.90 -9.43 27.36
N LEU A 137 -18.46 -10.71 27.30
CA LEU A 137 -17.76 -11.30 26.15
C LEU A 137 -18.69 -11.60 24.97
N LYS A 138 -19.94 -12.01 25.23
CA LYS A 138 -20.94 -12.25 24.18
C LYS A 138 -21.33 -10.96 23.46
N ASP A 139 -21.40 -9.85 24.20
CA ASP A 139 -21.62 -8.51 23.64
C ASP A 139 -20.36 -7.99 22.93
N ARG A 140 -19.16 -8.29 23.43
CA ARG A 140 -17.89 -7.99 22.72
C ARG A 140 -17.68 -8.84 21.47
N MET A 141 -18.11 -10.10 21.45
CA MET A 141 -18.09 -10.98 20.28
C MET A 141 -19.18 -10.62 19.28
N LEU A 142 -20.34 -10.14 19.75
CA LEU A 142 -21.36 -9.55 18.88
C LEU A 142 -20.81 -8.23 18.30
N VAL A 143 -20.15 -7.38 19.09
CA VAL A 143 -19.46 -6.16 18.63
C VAL A 143 -18.28 -6.48 17.72
N MET A 144 -17.58 -7.61 17.88
CA MET A 144 -16.52 -8.07 16.97
C MET A 144 -17.06 -8.68 15.69
N LYS A 145 -18.12 -9.50 15.73
CA LYS A 145 -18.81 -9.97 14.52
C LYS A 145 -19.53 -8.84 13.79
N ILE A 146 -20.07 -7.88 14.54
CA ILE A 146 -20.62 -6.64 14.01
C ILE A 146 -19.47 -5.81 13.47
N ARG A 147 -18.31 -5.66 14.13
CA ARG A 147 -17.13 -4.94 13.61
C ARG A 147 -16.46 -5.63 12.43
N GLU A 148 -16.40 -6.95 12.31
CA GLU A 148 -15.83 -7.63 11.15
C GLU A 148 -16.80 -7.54 9.96
N ASN A 149 -18.12 -7.66 10.21
CA ASN A 149 -19.12 -7.44 9.16
C ASN A 149 -19.33 -5.95 8.84
N ILE A 150 -19.13 -5.02 9.78
CA ILE A 150 -19.15 -3.56 9.56
C ILE A 150 -17.79 -3.10 8.99
N ASP A 151 -16.64 -3.65 9.36
CA ASP A 151 -15.35 -3.30 8.75
C ASP A 151 -15.20 -3.90 7.36
N GLN A 152 -16.01 -4.88 6.96
CA GLN A 152 -16.06 -5.30 5.56
C GLN A 152 -17.22 -4.63 4.83
N ASP A 153 -18.45 -4.62 5.38
CA ASP A 153 -19.62 -4.07 4.70
C ASP A 153 -19.76 -2.55 4.86
N MET A 154 -19.41 -1.97 6.02
CA MET A 154 -19.25 -0.51 6.16
C MET A 154 -17.91 0.02 5.70
N THR A 155 -16.77 -0.68 5.75
CA THR A 155 -15.59 -0.15 5.03
C THR A 155 -15.82 -0.22 3.54
N LYS A 156 -16.44 -1.28 3.02
CA LYS A 156 -16.87 -1.31 1.62
C LYS A 156 -17.91 -0.24 1.33
N LYS A 157 -18.96 -0.06 2.15
CA LYS A 157 -19.94 1.03 1.96
C LYS A 157 -19.35 2.41 2.21
N LEU A 158 -18.38 2.58 3.09
CA LEU A 158 -17.68 3.85 3.33
C LEU A 158 -16.69 4.11 2.20
N CYS A 159 -16.04 3.09 1.64
CA CYS A 159 -15.27 3.20 0.41
C CYS A 159 -16.20 3.53 -0.75
N GLU A 160 -17.34 2.85 -0.91
CA GLU A 160 -18.37 3.15 -1.91
C GLU A 160 -18.94 4.56 -1.72
N LEU A 161 -19.32 4.96 -0.49
CA LEU A 161 -19.79 6.32 -0.18
C LEU A 161 -18.68 7.36 -0.37
N ARG A 162 -17.44 7.04 -0.03
CA ARG A 162 -16.27 7.90 -0.24
C ARG A 162 -15.99 8.05 -1.72
N ASP A 163 -16.08 6.97 -2.48
CA ASP A 163 -15.85 6.93 -3.92
C ASP A 163 -17.02 7.62 -4.65
N GLU A 164 -18.26 7.45 -4.20
CA GLU A 164 -19.46 8.20 -4.63
C GLU A 164 -19.36 9.68 -4.28
N LEU A 165 -18.93 10.02 -3.06
CA LEU A 165 -18.70 11.41 -2.64
C LEU A 165 -17.54 12.02 -3.43
N TYR A 166 -16.48 11.27 -3.69
CA TYR A 166 -15.40 11.68 -4.58
C TYR A 166 -15.90 11.88 -6.00
N GLU A 167 -16.76 11.00 -6.51
CA GLU A 167 -17.39 11.21 -7.82
C GLU A 167 -18.27 12.45 -7.83
N MET A 168 -19.05 12.71 -6.77
CA MET A 168 -19.89 13.90 -6.66
C MET A 168 -19.05 15.18 -6.57
N ILE A 169 -18.02 15.20 -5.73
CA ILE A 169 -17.07 16.33 -5.61
C ILE A 169 -16.32 16.52 -6.93
N ASN A 170 -15.88 15.44 -7.57
CA ASN A 170 -15.21 15.51 -8.87
C ASN A 170 -16.15 16.03 -9.95
N LYS A 171 -17.41 15.59 -9.98
CA LYS A 171 -18.45 16.10 -10.91
C LYS A 171 -18.73 17.57 -10.64
N GLU A 172 -18.85 17.97 -9.38
CA GLU A 172 -19.06 19.37 -9.00
C GLU A 172 -17.83 20.24 -9.33
N ASN A 173 -16.62 19.76 -9.09
CA ASN A 173 -15.37 20.45 -9.45
C ASN A 173 -15.16 20.50 -10.97
N GLN A 174 -15.54 19.45 -11.70
CA GLN A 174 -15.56 19.44 -13.16
C GLN A 174 -16.58 20.45 -13.70
N GLN A 175 -17.78 20.51 -13.10
CA GLN A 175 -18.80 21.49 -13.46
C GLN A 175 -18.31 22.92 -13.18
N LYS A 176 -17.76 23.17 -11.97
CA LYS A 176 -17.18 24.47 -11.60
C LYS A 176 -15.97 24.84 -12.46
N SER A 177 -15.17 23.87 -12.92
CA SER A 177 -14.03 24.14 -13.81
C SER A 177 -14.46 24.41 -15.26
N LEU A 178 -15.58 23.86 -15.71
CA LEU A 178 -16.19 24.17 -17.00
C LEU A 178 -16.80 25.58 -17.04
N ASP A 179 -17.30 26.07 -15.92
CA ASP A 179 -17.94 27.40 -15.79
C ASP A 179 -16.95 28.53 -15.48
N LYS A 180 -15.69 28.21 -15.18
CA LYS A 180 -14.65 29.20 -14.81
C LYS A 180 -13.76 29.53 -16.00
N ASP A 181 -13.60 30.82 -16.27
CA ASP A 181 -12.74 31.29 -17.36
C ASP A 181 -11.29 31.37 -16.87
N PHE A 182 -10.54 30.28 -17.08
CA PHE A 182 -9.12 30.20 -16.74
C PHE A 182 -8.26 30.85 -17.81
N VAL A 183 -7.15 31.49 -17.39
CA VAL A 183 -6.04 31.76 -18.30
C VAL A 183 -5.49 30.42 -18.80
N LYS A 184 -5.27 30.29 -20.10
CA LYS A 184 -4.79 29.05 -20.71
C LYS A 184 -3.39 29.26 -21.23
N ILE A 185 -2.48 28.39 -20.84
CA ILE A 185 -1.16 28.31 -21.43
C ILE A 185 -0.96 26.95 -22.06
N GLY A 186 -0.13 26.88 -23.09
CA GLY A 186 0.12 25.63 -23.81
C GLY A 186 1.59 25.39 -24.10
N VAL A 187 1.97 24.11 -24.09
CA VAL A 187 3.27 23.65 -24.61
C VAL A 187 3.02 22.48 -25.55
N ARG A 188 3.70 22.45 -26.70
CA ARG A 188 3.63 21.31 -27.63
C ARG A 188 4.99 20.86 -28.16
N THR A 189 5.08 19.57 -28.53
CA THR A 189 6.22 19.03 -29.32
C THR A 189 5.81 18.41 -30.66
N TYR A 190 4.51 18.32 -30.95
CA TYR A 190 3.98 17.82 -32.24
C TYR A 190 2.83 18.67 -32.73
N LEU A 191 2.64 18.72 -34.05
CA LEU A 191 1.55 19.48 -34.68
C LEU A 191 0.23 18.69 -34.72
N SER A 192 0.28 17.38 -34.96
CA SER A 192 -0.91 16.56 -35.20
C SER A 192 -1.89 16.61 -34.04
N GLY A 193 -3.08 17.16 -34.26
CA GLY A 193 -4.14 17.27 -33.25
C GLY A 193 -3.98 18.45 -32.27
N THR A 194 -2.93 19.25 -32.40
CA THR A 194 -2.61 20.40 -31.53
C THR A 194 -2.64 21.73 -32.29
N GLU A 195 -3.10 21.73 -33.54
CA GLU A 195 -3.00 22.87 -34.46
C GLU A 195 -3.73 24.10 -33.91
N LYS A 196 -4.82 23.88 -33.18
CA LYS A 196 -5.63 24.94 -32.57
C LYS A 196 -5.11 25.43 -31.21
N MET A 197 -3.98 24.95 -30.70
CA MET A 197 -3.48 25.38 -29.39
C MET A 197 -3.11 26.86 -29.36
N LEU A 198 -2.52 27.37 -30.44
CA LEU A 198 -2.16 28.79 -30.57
C LEU A 198 -3.38 29.72 -30.42
N GLU A 199 -4.55 29.30 -30.92
CA GLU A 199 -5.80 30.07 -30.83
C GLU A 199 -6.48 29.93 -29.46
N LYS A 200 -6.19 28.84 -28.73
CA LYS A 200 -6.84 28.49 -27.47
C LYS A 200 -6.09 28.97 -26.23
N CYS A 201 -4.80 29.26 -26.36
CA CYS A 201 -3.93 29.65 -25.25
C CYS A 201 -3.63 31.15 -25.33
N ASN A 202 -3.61 31.79 -24.16
CA ASN A 202 -3.12 33.16 -23.99
C ASN A 202 -1.61 33.23 -24.25
N GLU A 203 -0.87 32.26 -23.72
CA GLU A 203 0.57 32.11 -23.90
C GLU A 203 0.88 30.69 -24.40
N PHE A 204 1.81 30.57 -25.34
CA PHE A 204 2.04 29.31 -26.03
C PHE A 204 3.51 29.10 -26.39
N LEU A 205 4.09 28.00 -25.88
CA LEU A 205 5.43 27.56 -26.22
C LEU A 205 5.35 26.43 -27.25
N ASP A 206 5.77 26.74 -28.47
CA ASP A 206 5.90 25.75 -29.54
C ASP A 206 7.32 25.23 -29.64
N LEU A 207 7.51 23.92 -29.39
CA LEU A 207 8.79 23.25 -29.52
C LEU A 207 8.82 22.27 -30.70
N SER A 208 7.78 22.23 -31.56
CA SER A 208 7.70 21.23 -32.63
C SER A 208 8.87 21.28 -33.61
N ASP A 209 9.54 22.43 -33.74
CA ASP A 209 10.70 22.58 -34.61
C ASP A 209 11.90 21.73 -34.18
N TYR A 210 11.99 21.34 -32.89
CA TYR A 210 13.08 20.52 -32.38
C TYR A 210 12.82 19.00 -32.49
N PHE A 211 11.60 18.61 -32.82
CA PHE A 211 11.17 17.21 -32.88
C PHE A 211 10.81 16.79 -34.31
N THR A 212 10.77 15.49 -34.55
CA THR A 212 10.10 14.92 -35.74
C THR A 212 8.64 15.35 -35.78
N ASN A 213 8.01 15.33 -36.96
CA ASN A 213 6.63 15.84 -37.14
C ASN A 213 5.60 15.18 -36.21
N ASP A 214 5.87 13.95 -35.76
CA ASP A 214 5.03 13.19 -34.85
C ASP A 214 5.43 13.34 -33.37
N GLY A 215 6.39 14.22 -33.07
CA GLY A 215 6.83 14.62 -31.72
C GLY A 215 7.51 13.53 -30.90
N LYS A 216 7.81 12.37 -31.49
CA LYS A 216 8.33 11.21 -30.75
C LYS A 216 9.84 11.14 -30.69
N SER A 217 10.53 11.81 -31.61
CA SER A 217 11.99 11.81 -31.65
C SER A 217 12.55 13.21 -31.70
N ILE A 218 13.65 13.42 -30.98
CA ILE A 218 14.41 14.67 -31.08
C ILE A 218 15.17 14.69 -32.40
N LYS A 219 15.28 15.86 -33.04
CA LYS A 219 16.09 16.01 -34.28
C LYS A 219 17.59 15.96 -34.00
N GLU A 220 18.02 16.57 -32.90
CA GLU A 220 19.41 16.59 -32.45
C GLU A 220 19.47 16.51 -30.92
N GLU A 221 20.26 15.58 -30.37
CA GLU A 221 20.37 15.38 -28.91
C GLU A 221 20.82 16.65 -28.16
N SER A 222 21.63 17.49 -28.81
CA SER A 222 22.13 18.73 -28.22
C SER A 222 21.01 19.74 -27.90
N PHE A 223 19.88 19.68 -28.62
CA PHE A 223 18.76 20.60 -28.41
C PHE A 223 18.13 20.48 -27.03
N TRP A 224 18.19 19.32 -26.39
CA TRP A 224 17.60 19.12 -25.06
C TRP A 224 18.07 20.17 -24.05
N ASN A 225 19.39 20.36 -23.94
CA ASN A 225 19.99 21.23 -22.94
C ASN A 225 20.40 22.60 -23.47
N ASN A 226 20.68 22.74 -24.78
CA ASN A 226 21.16 23.99 -25.37
C ASN A 226 20.03 24.93 -25.83
N GLU A 227 18.83 24.40 -26.09
CA GLU A 227 17.73 25.18 -26.70
C GLU A 227 16.42 24.97 -25.93
N ILE A 228 15.97 23.73 -25.84
CA ILE A 228 14.66 23.36 -25.27
C ILE A 228 14.57 23.75 -23.80
N LYS A 229 15.56 23.35 -23.00
CA LYS A 229 15.58 23.64 -21.56
C LYS A 229 15.48 25.14 -21.28
N GLU A 230 16.29 25.95 -21.95
CA GLU A 230 16.30 27.41 -21.79
C GLU A 230 14.94 28.01 -22.17
N LYS A 231 14.32 27.55 -23.27
CA LYS A 231 13.00 28.01 -23.70
C LYS A 231 11.89 27.66 -22.71
N ILE A 232 11.96 26.48 -22.09
CA ILE A 232 10.99 26.10 -21.05
C ILE A 232 11.19 26.95 -19.80
N GLU A 233 12.44 27.21 -19.41
CA GLU A 233 12.77 28.06 -18.27
C GLU A 233 12.27 29.50 -18.48
N ASP A 234 12.57 30.08 -19.64
CA ASP A 234 12.12 31.42 -20.04
C ASP A 234 10.59 31.51 -20.04
N PHE A 235 9.91 30.56 -20.71
CA PHE A 235 8.45 30.50 -20.73
C PHE A 235 7.85 30.36 -19.33
N ALA A 236 8.40 29.47 -18.50
CA ALA A 236 7.91 29.27 -17.14
C ALA A 236 8.07 30.54 -16.30
N ASN A 237 9.16 31.29 -16.46
CA ASN A 237 9.47 32.48 -15.67
C ASN A 237 8.73 33.73 -16.14
N ASN A 238 8.55 33.89 -17.46
CA ASN A 238 8.10 35.14 -18.06
C ASN A 238 6.66 35.11 -18.57
N SER A 239 6.14 33.94 -18.96
CA SER A 239 4.78 33.81 -19.53
C SER A 239 3.74 33.31 -18.50
N ILE A 240 4.16 32.83 -17.33
CA ILE A 240 3.24 32.31 -16.32
C ILE A 240 3.11 33.29 -15.15
N GLU A 241 1.96 33.97 -15.09
CA GLU A 241 1.65 34.92 -14.02
C GLU A 241 1.46 34.23 -12.65
N SER A 242 2.01 34.84 -11.59
CA SER A 242 1.78 34.40 -10.22
C SER A 242 0.40 34.83 -9.72
N ALA A 243 -0.18 34.05 -8.80
CA ALA A 243 -1.50 34.28 -8.20
C ALA A 243 -2.70 34.35 -9.17
N VAL A 244 -2.51 33.97 -10.44
CA VAL A 244 -3.59 33.78 -11.42
C VAL A 244 -3.80 32.29 -11.64
N GLU A 245 -5.05 31.84 -11.50
CA GLU A 245 -5.41 30.46 -11.81
C GLU A 245 -5.30 30.20 -13.30
N THR A 246 -4.40 29.29 -13.65
CA THR A 246 -3.98 29.04 -15.02
C THR A 246 -4.09 27.56 -15.35
N VAL A 247 -4.71 27.24 -16.48
CA VAL A 247 -4.78 25.89 -17.03
C VAL A 247 -3.62 25.66 -17.99
N VAL A 248 -2.93 24.53 -17.82
CA VAL A 248 -1.75 24.17 -18.60
C VAL A 248 -2.09 23.02 -19.55
N MET A 249 -2.07 23.29 -20.85
CA MET A 249 -2.26 22.30 -21.90
C MET A 249 -0.89 21.72 -22.30
N ILE A 250 -0.67 20.42 -22.09
CA ILE A 250 0.66 19.78 -22.27
C ILE A 250 0.57 18.69 -23.34
N GLU A 251 0.71 19.10 -24.60
CA GLU A 251 0.73 18.22 -25.78
C GLU A 251 2.17 17.96 -26.23
N ALA A 252 2.96 17.44 -25.29
CA ALA A 252 4.42 17.38 -25.39
C ALA A 252 4.98 16.03 -24.92
N ALA A 253 6.25 15.78 -25.21
CA ALA A 253 6.99 14.66 -24.61
C ALA A 253 7.00 14.77 -23.07
N GLN A 254 7.02 13.62 -22.39
CA GLN A 254 6.94 13.55 -20.93
C GLN A 254 8.07 14.30 -20.22
N THR A 255 9.26 14.33 -20.82
CA THR A 255 10.43 15.06 -20.30
C THR A 255 10.21 16.58 -20.30
N ILE A 256 9.48 17.10 -21.30
CA ILE A 256 9.05 18.51 -21.37
C ILE A 256 8.02 18.80 -20.27
N ALA A 257 7.05 17.92 -20.07
CA ALA A 257 6.04 18.06 -19.02
C ALA A 257 6.69 18.19 -17.64
N PHE A 258 7.63 17.30 -17.32
CA PHE A 258 8.36 17.34 -16.05
C PHE A 258 9.18 18.63 -15.92
N THR A 259 9.90 19.01 -16.97
CA THR A 259 10.77 20.19 -16.97
C THR A 259 9.98 21.48 -16.79
N LEU A 260 8.84 21.62 -17.46
CA LEU A 260 7.93 22.74 -17.26
C LEU A 260 7.45 22.81 -15.81
N GLY A 261 7.08 21.67 -15.22
CA GLY A 261 6.72 21.57 -13.81
C GLY A 261 7.86 22.02 -12.89
N TYR A 262 9.08 21.56 -13.15
CA TYR A 262 10.28 21.90 -12.37
C TYR A 262 10.54 23.40 -12.30
N TYR A 263 10.48 24.10 -13.42
CA TYR A 263 10.65 25.56 -13.45
C TYR A 263 9.42 26.30 -12.91
N ALA A 264 8.21 25.78 -13.14
CA ALA A 264 6.96 26.28 -12.56
C ALA A 264 6.66 25.69 -11.15
N ASN A 265 7.71 25.56 -10.34
CA ASN A 265 7.70 24.87 -9.05
C ASN A 265 6.58 25.35 -8.10
N SER A 266 6.22 24.49 -7.15
CA SER A 266 5.16 24.76 -6.15
C SER A 266 5.42 25.98 -5.26
N LYS A 267 6.68 26.40 -5.08
CA LYS A 267 7.07 27.56 -4.25
C LYS A 267 6.94 28.91 -4.98
N SER A 268 6.70 28.89 -6.30
CA SER A 268 6.61 30.10 -7.14
C SER A 268 5.28 30.87 -7.02
N ASN A 269 4.38 30.48 -6.11
CA ASN A 269 3.04 31.06 -5.92
C ASN A 269 2.18 31.06 -7.22
N LYS A 270 2.45 30.13 -8.13
CA LYS A 270 1.70 29.92 -9.38
C LYS A 270 0.60 28.88 -9.15
N MET A 271 -0.63 29.21 -9.52
CA MET A 271 -1.80 28.31 -9.40
C MET A 271 -2.04 27.63 -10.74
N LEU A 272 -1.42 26.46 -10.94
CA LEU A 272 -1.40 25.77 -12.23
C LEU A 272 -2.14 24.45 -12.16
N TYR A 273 -3.11 24.28 -13.05
CA TYR A 273 -3.91 23.07 -13.18
C TYR A 273 -3.66 22.44 -14.56
N PRO A 274 -3.13 21.21 -14.66
CA PRO A 274 -2.95 20.58 -15.96
C PRO A 274 -4.32 20.27 -16.59
N MET A 275 -4.38 20.29 -17.92
CA MET A 275 -5.55 19.85 -18.66
C MET A 275 -5.35 18.41 -19.13
N GLN A 276 -6.29 17.52 -18.81
CA GLN A 276 -6.31 16.14 -19.30
C GLN A 276 -7.58 15.89 -20.08
N SER A 277 -7.46 15.39 -21.31
CA SER A 277 -8.62 15.06 -22.16
C SER A 277 -9.62 16.22 -22.33
N GLY A 278 -9.10 17.45 -22.41
CA GLY A 278 -9.92 18.67 -22.56
C GLY A 278 -10.54 19.21 -21.27
N ILE A 279 -10.28 18.58 -20.12
CA ILE A 279 -10.86 18.96 -18.83
C ILE A 279 -9.74 19.48 -17.92
N PRO A 280 -9.87 20.70 -17.34
CA PRO A 280 -8.98 21.15 -16.29
C PRO A 280 -9.02 20.22 -15.08
N TRP A 281 -7.87 19.69 -14.71
CA TRP A 281 -7.70 18.91 -13.48
C TRP A 281 -7.44 19.85 -12.31
N VAL A 282 -8.50 20.54 -11.90
CA VAL A 282 -8.53 21.31 -10.65
C VAL A 282 -8.51 20.34 -9.48
N TYR A 283 -7.70 20.66 -8.47
CA TYR A 283 -7.53 19.85 -7.28
C TYR A 283 -7.56 20.71 -6.02
N SER A 284 -7.98 20.11 -4.92
CA SER A 284 -7.97 20.74 -3.60
C SER A 284 -6.53 20.86 -3.08
N THR A 285 -6.26 21.95 -2.35
CA THR A 285 -5.01 22.12 -1.59
C THR A 285 -5.02 21.36 -0.26
N GLU A 286 -6.15 20.76 0.11
CA GLU A 286 -6.25 19.95 1.33
C GLU A 286 -5.51 18.62 1.13
N ASN A 287 -4.61 18.30 2.07
CA ASN A 287 -3.92 17.01 2.08
C ASN A 287 -4.94 15.88 2.20
N ARG A 288 -5.13 15.11 1.13
CA ARG A 288 -5.98 13.93 1.14
C ARG A 288 -5.26 12.80 1.87
N ILE A 289 -5.77 12.47 3.05
CA ILE A 289 -5.35 11.31 3.84
C ILE A 289 -6.13 10.11 3.32
N GLY A 290 -5.42 9.11 2.81
CA GLY A 290 -5.97 7.82 2.38
C GLY A 290 -4.89 6.76 2.44
N GLU A 291 -5.29 5.50 2.27
CA GLU A 291 -4.34 4.40 2.13
C GLU A 291 -3.44 4.62 0.91
N ASN A 292 -2.20 4.14 1.02
CA ASN A 292 -1.24 4.14 -0.08
C ASN A 292 -1.80 3.29 -1.23
N GLU A 293 -1.74 3.85 -2.43
CA GLU A 293 -2.26 3.22 -3.64
C GLU A 293 -1.13 2.71 -4.55
N LEU A 294 0.11 3.06 -4.24
CA LEU A 294 1.29 2.68 -5.00
C LEU A 294 2.08 1.58 -4.29
N THR A 295 2.49 0.60 -5.08
CA THR A 295 3.56 -0.32 -4.72
C THR A 295 4.89 0.30 -5.11
N ILE A 296 5.82 0.33 -4.16
CA ILE A 296 7.15 0.91 -4.36
C ILE A 296 8.20 -0.11 -3.95
N ASP A 297 9.07 -0.47 -4.89
CA ASP A 297 10.17 -1.39 -4.70
C ASP A 297 11.51 -0.69 -4.92
N VAL A 298 12.54 -1.12 -4.18
CA VAL A 298 13.88 -0.52 -4.22
C VAL A 298 14.92 -1.61 -4.42
N GLU A 299 15.62 -1.54 -5.54
CA GLU A 299 16.73 -2.42 -5.89
C GLU A 299 18.04 -1.67 -5.75
N GLU A 300 18.82 -2.03 -4.75
CA GLU A 300 20.12 -1.41 -4.50
C GLU A 300 21.22 -2.24 -5.15
N ARG A 301 21.97 -1.60 -6.05
CA ARG A 301 23.06 -2.18 -6.84
C ARG A 301 24.39 -1.48 -6.57
N GLU A 302 24.44 -0.65 -5.52
CA GLU A 302 25.59 0.18 -5.13
C GLU A 302 26.04 1.15 -6.24
N GLY A 303 25.10 1.60 -7.08
CA GLY A 303 25.37 2.54 -8.17
C GLY A 303 25.68 3.97 -7.72
N GLU A 304 26.29 4.80 -8.57
CA GLU A 304 26.44 6.24 -8.28
C GLU A 304 25.17 7.05 -8.63
N GLU A 305 24.23 6.41 -9.32
CA GLU A 305 23.00 7.01 -9.82
C GLU A 305 21.78 6.22 -9.32
N LEU A 306 20.64 6.90 -9.21
CA LEU A 306 19.35 6.36 -8.79
C LEU A 306 18.35 6.53 -9.93
N LEU A 307 17.91 5.42 -10.54
CA LEU A 307 16.88 5.41 -11.56
C LEU A 307 15.51 5.23 -10.91
N VAL A 308 14.63 6.22 -11.08
CA VAL A 308 13.23 6.18 -10.65
C VAL A 308 12.35 5.88 -11.86
N LEU A 309 11.71 4.71 -11.83
CA LEU A 309 10.77 4.22 -12.83
C LEU A 309 9.35 4.41 -12.30
N ILE A 310 8.54 5.20 -13.00
CA ILE A 310 7.14 5.44 -12.61
C ILE A 310 6.20 4.99 -13.72
N ASP A 311 5.51 3.87 -13.52
CA ASP A 311 4.57 3.28 -14.47
C ASP A 311 3.15 3.27 -13.89
N LEU A 312 2.40 4.36 -14.12
CA LEU A 312 1.00 4.52 -13.71
C LEU A 312 0.02 4.15 -14.83
N MET A 313 0.50 3.67 -15.98
CA MET A 313 -0.34 3.26 -17.11
C MET A 313 -0.19 1.78 -17.46
N ASP A 314 0.60 1.03 -16.70
CA ASP A 314 0.83 -0.41 -16.86
C ASP A 314 1.21 -0.77 -18.31
N LEU A 315 2.21 -0.06 -18.85
CA LEU A 315 2.70 -0.29 -20.22
C LEU A 315 4.03 -1.05 -20.26
N GLY A 316 4.51 -1.56 -19.13
CA GLY A 316 5.74 -2.35 -19.07
C GLY A 316 7.00 -1.48 -19.18
N LEU A 317 7.02 -0.34 -18.49
CA LEU A 317 8.17 0.58 -18.50
C LEU A 317 9.48 -0.11 -18.12
N GLU A 318 9.42 -0.99 -17.13
CA GLU A 318 10.57 -1.74 -16.61
C GLU A 318 11.22 -2.59 -17.70
N ASP A 319 10.45 -3.50 -18.31
CA ASP A 319 10.92 -4.36 -19.40
C ASP A 319 11.51 -3.52 -20.55
N SER A 320 10.83 -2.44 -20.93
CA SER A 320 11.31 -1.56 -22.00
C SER A 320 12.62 -0.84 -21.68
N ILE A 321 12.87 -0.53 -20.41
CA ILE A 321 14.11 0.08 -19.94
C ILE A 321 15.22 -0.98 -19.87
N GLU A 322 14.93 -2.17 -19.34
CA GLU A 322 15.88 -3.29 -19.28
C GLU A 322 16.41 -3.69 -20.65
N ASP A 323 15.54 -3.67 -21.67
CA ASP A 323 15.88 -4.02 -23.04
C ASP A 323 16.73 -2.96 -23.77
N SER A 324 16.69 -1.70 -23.33
CA SER A 324 17.18 -0.60 -24.17
C SER A 324 18.10 0.41 -23.48
N TYR A 325 18.26 0.32 -22.16
CA TYR A 325 19.08 1.25 -21.39
C TYR A 325 20.08 0.51 -20.48
N PRO A 326 21.35 0.94 -20.40
CA PRO A 326 22.34 0.26 -19.56
C PRO A 326 22.03 0.44 -18.06
N LEU A 327 21.54 -0.61 -17.42
CA LEU A 327 21.22 -0.61 -15.97
C LEU A 327 22.37 -1.01 -15.05
N ASN A 328 23.52 -1.36 -15.62
CA ASN A 328 24.68 -1.76 -14.83
C ASN A 328 25.12 -0.58 -13.95
N ASN A 329 25.16 -0.79 -12.63
CA ASN A 329 25.52 0.22 -11.62
C ASN A 329 24.49 1.36 -11.42
N LEU A 330 23.19 1.07 -11.56
CA LEU A 330 22.10 1.96 -11.14
C LEU A 330 21.35 1.34 -9.96
N ASP A 331 21.12 2.10 -8.89
CA ASP A 331 20.05 1.73 -7.96
C ASP A 331 18.71 2.05 -8.62
N VAL A 332 17.70 1.21 -8.43
CA VAL A 332 16.40 1.35 -9.12
C VAL A 332 15.28 1.47 -8.09
N VAL A 333 14.42 2.47 -8.26
CA VAL A 333 13.15 2.61 -7.54
C VAL A 333 12.03 2.39 -8.54
N LYS A 334 11.20 1.39 -8.29
CA LYS A 334 10.07 1.02 -9.15
C LYS A 334 8.78 1.46 -8.47
N ILE A 335 7.99 2.29 -9.14
CA ILE A 335 6.72 2.83 -8.62
C ILE A 335 5.60 2.42 -9.58
N LYS A 336 4.64 1.64 -9.08
CA LYS A 336 3.49 1.13 -9.85
C LYS A 336 2.21 1.18 -9.02
N PRO A 337 1.02 1.23 -9.65
CA PRO A 337 -0.25 0.99 -8.98
C PRO A 337 -0.29 -0.35 -8.23
N THR A 338 -0.95 -0.39 -7.09
CA THR A 338 -1.26 -1.66 -6.39
C THR A 338 -2.21 -2.53 -7.20
N ILE A 339 -3.12 -1.89 -7.95
CA ILE A 339 -4.01 -2.55 -8.92
C ILE A 339 -3.67 -1.98 -10.30
N PRO A 340 -3.05 -2.77 -11.19
CA PRO A 340 -2.67 -2.31 -12.53
C PRO A 340 -3.89 -1.90 -13.37
N ASP A 341 -3.85 -0.70 -13.95
CA ASP A 341 -4.83 -0.20 -14.93
C ASP A 341 -4.16 0.82 -15.87
N ARG A 342 -4.53 0.80 -17.16
CA ARG A 342 -4.07 1.78 -18.15
C ARG A 342 -4.62 3.19 -17.92
N ARG A 343 -5.74 3.30 -17.21
CA ARG A 343 -6.40 4.56 -16.85
C ARG A 343 -6.43 4.73 -15.33
N TYR A 344 -5.30 4.45 -14.68
CA TYR A 344 -5.21 4.50 -13.23
C TYR A 344 -5.46 5.91 -12.66
N VAL A 345 -4.97 6.96 -13.31
CA VAL A 345 -5.13 8.34 -12.82
C VAL A 345 -6.50 8.90 -13.25
N LEU A 346 -7.40 9.07 -12.29
CA LEU A 346 -8.83 9.29 -12.54
C LEU A 346 -9.26 10.78 -12.58
N SER A 347 -8.60 11.64 -11.82
CA SER A 347 -9.00 13.04 -11.63
C SER A 347 -7.81 13.89 -11.17
N GLY A 348 -7.96 15.21 -11.16
CA GLY A 348 -6.94 16.13 -10.63
C GLY A 348 -6.60 15.86 -9.17
N ASP A 349 -7.60 15.60 -8.34
CA ASP A 349 -7.37 15.26 -6.94
C ASP A 349 -6.69 13.91 -6.75
N HIS A 350 -7.11 12.89 -7.50
CA HIS A 350 -6.43 11.59 -7.47
C HIS A 350 -4.98 11.75 -7.95
N CYS A 351 -4.75 12.52 -9.01
CA CYS A 351 -3.42 12.83 -9.51
C CYS A 351 -2.53 13.48 -8.45
N MET A 352 -3.02 14.49 -7.72
CA MET A 352 -2.27 15.11 -6.64
C MET A 352 -2.03 14.20 -5.44
N LYS A 353 -2.98 13.33 -5.09
CA LYS A 353 -2.76 12.30 -4.06
C LYS A 353 -1.55 11.43 -4.44
N LEU A 354 -1.52 10.92 -5.68
CA LEU A 354 -0.40 10.08 -6.16
C LEU A 354 0.92 10.85 -6.20
N VAL A 355 0.91 12.13 -6.61
CA VAL A 355 2.12 12.98 -6.57
C VAL A 355 2.65 13.10 -5.16
N HIS A 356 1.79 13.34 -4.17
CA HIS A 356 2.19 13.41 -2.76
C HIS A 356 2.69 12.07 -2.24
N GLU A 357 2.08 10.95 -2.63
CA GLU A 357 2.53 9.62 -2.24
C GLU A 357 3.95 9.33 -2.75
N VAL A 358 4.21 9.60 -4.04
CA VAL A 358 5.53 9.49 -4.65
C VAL A 358 6.53 10.44 -3.99
N ASP A 359 6.20 11.72 -3.87
CA ASP A 359 7.08 12.73 -3.28
C ASP A 359 7.44 12.39 -1.83
N ASN A 360 6.45 11.98 -1.02
CA ASN A 360 6.68 11.56 0.36
C ASN A 360 7.60 10.35 0.46
N PHE A 361 7.47 9.38 -0.44
CA PHE A 361 8.37 8.23 -0.47
C PHE A 361 9.80 8.64 -0.85
N LEU A 362 9.95 9.39 -1.96
CA LEU A 362 11.26 9.83 -2.45
C LEU A 362 11.98 10.71 -1.41
N GLN A 363 11.24 11.57 -0.71
CA GLN A 363 11.73 12.34 0.41
C GLN A 363 12.04 11.53 1.68
N ARG A 364 11.65 10.26 1.78
CA ARG A 364 12.01 9.37 2.90
C ARG A 364 13.15 8.42 2.57
N LEU A 365 13.65 8.44 1.33
CA LEU A 365 14.80 7.62 0.95
C LEU A 365 16.01 7.88 1.87
N PRO A 366 16.82 6.84 2.15
CA PRO A 366 18.08 6.99 2.85
C PRO A 366 18.97 8.08 2.24
N VAL A 367 19.69 8.82 3.10
CA VAL A 367 20.56 9.94 2.68
C VAL A 367 21.55 9.52 1.58
N ARG A 368 22.05 8.29 1.63
CA ARG A 368 22.96 7.74 0.60
C ARG A 368 22.34 7.66 -0.80
N LEU A 369 21.04 7.38 -0.90
CA LEU A 369 20.32 7.34 -2.18
C LEU A 369 20.00 8.76 -2.65
N LYS A 370 19.59 9.63 -1.72
CA LYS A 370 19.26 11.02 -2.03
C LYS A 370 20.42 11.83 -2.62
N LYS A 371 21.66 11.51 -2.25
CA LYS A 371 22.88 12.18 -2.73
C LYS A 371 23.30 11.80 -4.15
N LYS A 372 22.71 10.74 -4.73
CA LYS A 372 23.03 10.26 -6.08
C LYS A 372 22.51 11.22 -7.14
N ASN A 373 22.94 11.05 -8.39
CA ASN A 373 22.25 11.67 -9.52
C ASN A 373 20.97 10.87 -9.81
N TRP A 374 19.84 11.55 -9.90
CA TRP A 374 18.54 10.94 -10.10
C TRP A 374 18.25 10.87 -11.59
N LYS A 375 17.91 9.68 -12.08
CA LYS A 375 17.36 9.49 -13.41
C LYS A 375 15.87 9.23 -13.28
N PHE A 376 15.05 9.82 -14.14
CA PHE A 376 13.62 9.52 -14.17
C PHE A 376 13.19 9.03 -15.54
N ALA A 377 12.44 7.93 -15.55
CA ALA A 377 11.67 7.47 -16.70
C ALA A 377 10.22 7.30 -16.30
N PHE A 378 9.32 7.65 -17.22
CA PHE A 378 7.89 7.69 -16.95
C PHE A 378 7.12 6.86 -17.96
N THR A 379 6.04 6.27 -17.47
CA THR A 379 4.89 5.86 -18.23
C THR A 379 3.69 6.31 -17.42
N SER A 380 3.39 7.60 -17.51
CA SER A 380 2.29 8.25 -16.77
C SER A 380 1.65 9.36 -17.61
N PRO A 381 0.44 9.83 -17.27
CA PRO A 381 -0.15 11.01 -17.90
C PRO A 381 0.73 12.24 -17.72
N ASN A 382 0.84 13.09 -18.75
CA ASN A 382 1.60 14.34 -18.69
C ASN A 382 1.16 15.23 -17.52
N SER A 383 -0.14 15.20 -17.18
CA SER A 383 -0.69 15.91 -16.01
C SER A 383 0.00 15.50 -14.70
N PHE A 384 0.19 14.20 -14.47
CA PHE A 384 0.91 13.69 -13.30
C PHE A 384 2.38 14.08 -13.32
N ILE A 385 3.04 13.90 -14.46
CA ILE A 385 4.48 14.15 -14.62
C ILE A 385 4.81 15.63 -14.42
N PHE A 386 3.97 16.52 -14.96
CA PHE A 386 4.05 17.96 -14.73
C PHE A 386 3.94 18.30 -13.24
N LEU A 387 2.90 17.78 -12.56
CA LEU A 387 2.69 18.04 -11.14
C LEU A 387 3.83 17.48 -10.28
N LEU A 388 4.34 16.28 -10.57
CA LEU A 388 5.53 15.74 -9.91
C LEU A 388 6.77 16.63 -10.13
N GLY A 389 6.96 17.14 -11.36
CA GLY A 389 8.01 18.10 -11.68
C GLY A 389 7.96 19.34 -10.78
N ARG A 390 6.74 19.85 -10.47
CA ARG A 390 6.58 21.01 -9.56
C ARG A 390 7.07 20.77 -8.14
N HIS A 391 7.20 19.51 -7.72
CA HIS A 391 7.72 19.10 -6.41
C HIS A 391 9.22 18.75 -6.45
N ALA A 392 9.82 18.66 -7.64
CA ALA A 392 11.13 18.05 -7.83
C ALA A 392 12.35 18.91 -7.47
N GLN A 393 12.17 20.19 -7.11
CA GLN A 393 13.29 21.08 -6.72
C GLN A 393 14.06 20.61 -5.47
N GLN A 394 13.48 19.73 -4.68
CA GLN A 394 14.10 19.18 -3.47
C GLN A 394 14.87 17.87 -3.73
N TYR A 395 14.79 17.34 -4.95
CA TYR A 395 15.59 16.19 -5.36
C TYR A 395 17.02 16.66 -5.70
N GLY A 396 17.95 15.71 -5.83
CA GLY A 396 19.32 16.00 -6.26
C GLY A 396 19.39 16.46 -7.72
N LYS A 397 20.56 16.36 -8.34
CA LYS A 397 20.69 16.55 -9.80
C LYS A 397 19.82 15.52 -10.52
N ILE A 398 18.99 15.97 -11.45
CA ILE A 398 18.03 15.16 -12.20
C ILE A 398 18.48 15.04 -13.65
N GLN A 399 18.40 13.83 -14.21
CA GLN A 399 18.52 13.52 -15.63
C GLN A 399 17.24 12.84 -16.08
N LEU A 400 16.53 13.41 -17.05
CA LEU A 400 15.32 12.79 -17.58
C LEU A 400 15.67 11.82 -18.71
N LEU A 401 14.97 10.70 -18.77
CA LEU A 401 15.04 9.75 -19.88
C LEU A 401 13.88 10.00 -20.86
N HIS A 402 14.20 10.08 -22.15
CA HIS A 402 13.23 10.19 -23.24
C HIS A 402 13.12 8.86 -23.98
N PHE A 403 11.90 8.47 -24.34
CA PHE A 403 11.67 7.28 -25.15
C PHE A 403 11.70 7.63 -26.64
N GLU A 404 12.75 7.20 -27.33
CA GLU A 404 12.93 7.36 -28.76
C GLU A 404 12.13 6.27 -29.51
N LYS A 405 10.89 6.60 -29.88
CA LYS A 405 9.97 5.61 -30.47
C LYS A 405 10.48 4.96 -31.75
N ASN A 406 11.24 5.70 -32.57
CA ASN A 406 11.75 5.17 -33.84
C ASN A 406 12.83 4.11 -33.63
N GLU A 407 13.55 4.18 -32.52
CA GLU A 407 14.64 3.27 -32.17
C GLU A 407 14.25 2.29 -31.05
N PHE A 408 13.06 2.45 -30.48
CA PHE A 408 12.56 1.69 -29.33
C PHE A 408 13.56 1.68 -28.16
N LYS A 409 14.18 2.83 -27.88
CA LYS A 409 15.19 2.96 -26.84
C LYS A 409 14.99 4.17 -25.95
N TYR A 410 15.47 4.08 -24.72
CA TYR A 410 15.59 5.25 -23.85
C TYR A 410 16.93 5.95 -24.02
N THR A 411 16.93 7.28 -23.99
CA THR A 411 18.14 8.12 -24.05
C THR A 411 18.10 9.22 -22.99
N ASP A 412 19.28 9.69 -22.60
CA ASP A 412 19.40 10.86 -21.74
C ASP A 412 18.90 12.11 -22.48
N SER A 413 18.02 12.88 -21.83
CA SER A 413 17.46 14.13 -22.34
C SER A 413 17.88 15.34 -21.48
N ILE A 414 16.92 16.02 -20.86
CA ILE A 414 17.14 17.25 -20.08
C ILE A 414 17.80 16.93 -18.74
N SER A 415 18.85 17.69 -18.41
CA SER A 415 19.49 17.71 -17.09
C SER A 415 19.05 18.93 -16.28
N LEU A 416 18.58 18.71 -15.05
CA LEU A 416 18.14 19.73 -14.10
C LEU A 416 18.98 19.63 -12.83
N GLY A 417 19.22 20.74 -12.14
CA GLY A 417 20.01 20.76 -10.90
C GLY A 417 20.90 21.97 -10.75
#